data_AF-A0A2S1JSR2-F1
#
_entry.id   AF-A0A2S1JSR2-F1
#
_cell.length_a   1.000
_cell.length_b   1.000
_cell.length_c   1.000
_cell.angle_alpha   90.00
_cell.angle_beta   90.00
_cell.angle_gamma   90.00
#
_symmetry.space_group_name_H-M   'P 1'
#
loop_
_entity.id
_entity.type
_entity.pdbx_description
1 polymer ?
#
loop_
_entity_poly.entity_id
_entity_poly.type
_entity_poly.pdbx_seq_one_letter_code
_entity_poly.pdbx_strand_id
1 'polypeptide(L)'
;MTAQPQVLSLKYSRDTLIAATIASTAAFTCFVADLPPWAMFVGWVAFFTQPASLSKAVTSGVCVALGILMGMVAGTLNTILLPVVGNIAFAAIVFSVAFIVVSLRGMPIIGNIIAWFLGLITFFAAHPDNLVTGVISLIAVTSLGTFAGYCCFYLQSLTRKNDSD
;
A
#
# COMPACT_ATOMS: atom_id res chain seq x y z
N MET A 1 -10.67 -23.86 29.66
CA MET A 1 -9.50 -23.25 28.98
C MET A 1 -9.67 -21.74 29.03
N THR A 2 -9.10 -21.10 30.04
CA THR A 2 -9.13 -19.63 30.19
C THR A 2 -8.02 -19.03 29.34
N ALA A 3 -8.38 -18.39 28.23
CA ALA A 3 -7.44 -17.60 27.45
C ALA A 3 -6.90 -16.47 28.33
N GLN A 4 -5.63 -16.55 28.74
CA GLN A 4 -4.98 -15.41 29.37
C GLN A 4 -4.96 -14.25 28.35
N PRO A 5 -5.40 -13.05 28.73
CA PRO A 5 -5.40 -11.91 27.83
C PRO A 5 -3.94 -11.53 27.58
N GLN A 6 -3.45 -11.72 26.35
CA GLN A 6 -2.05 -11.50 25.93
C GLN A 6 -1.57 -10.03 26.02
N VAL A 7 -2.37 -9.12 26.58
CA VAL A 7 -2.22 -7.66 26.54
C VAL A 7 -1.04 -7.09 27.34
N LEU A 8 -0.29 -7.92 28.09
CA LEU A 8 0.82 -7.49 28.95
C LEU A 8 2.10 -8.33 28.77
N SER A 9 2.25 -9.01 27.62
CA SER A 9 3.55 -9.59 27.28
C SER A 9 4.55 -8.49 26.94
N LEU A 10 5.70 -8.46 27.62
CA LEU A 10 6.80 -7.53 27.34
C LEU A 10 7.20 -7.52 25.86
N LYS A 11 7.10 -8.69 25.20
CA LYS A 11 7.37 -8.86 23.76
C LYS A 11 6.35 -8.10 22.90
N TYR A 12 5.07 -8.13 23.27
CA TYR A 12 4.01 -7.43 22.56
C TYR A 12 4.15 -5.91 22.68
N SER A 13 4.44 -5.41 23.89
CA SER A 13 4.68 -3.99 24.12
C SER A 13 5.89 -3.47 23.33
N ARG A 14 6.95 -4.29 23.25
CA ARG A 14 8.15 -3.97 22.48
C ARG A 14 7.89 -3.91 20.97
N ASP A 15 7.26 -4.94 20.39
CA ASP A 15 6.93 -4.97 18.96
C ASP A 15 6.01 -3.79 18.58
N THR A 16 5.07 -3.43 19.48
CA THR A 16 4.20 -2.26 19.33
C THR A 16 4.97 -0.95 19.36
N LEU A 17 5.92 -0.79 20.30
CA LEU A 17 6.74 0.42 20.40
C LEU A 17 7.60 0.62 19.15
N ILE A 18 8.18 -0.46 18.61
CA ILE A 18 8.95 -0.44 17.36
C ILE A 18 8.05 0.05 16.21
N ALA A 19 6.88 -0.55 16.04
CA ALA A 19 5.95 -0.18 14.97
C ALA A 19 5.52 1.29 15.09
N ALA A 20 5.13 1.73 16.29
CA ALA A 20 4.69 3.10 16.55
C ALA A 20 5.80 4.13 16.24
N THR A 21 7.04 3.85 16.66
CA THR A 21 8.18 4.76 16.45
C THR A 21 8.53 4.93 14.97
N ILE A 22 8.51 3.84 14.21
CA ILE A 22 8.84 3.89 12.78
C ILE A 22 7.71 4.58 12.02
N ALA A 23 6.45 4.23 12.33
CA ALA A 23 5.29 4.87 11.74
C ALA A 23 5.25 6.39 12.02
N SER A 24 5.52 6.82 13.26
CA SER A 24 5.57 8.24 13.62
C SER A 24 6.69 8.98 12.90
N THR A 25 7.88 8.36 12.80
CA THR A 25 9.04 8.95 12.10
C THR A 25 8.77 9.10 10.60
N ALA A 26 8.19 8.07 9.97
CA ALA A 26 7.83 8.12 8.56
C ALA A 26 6.73 9.17 8.29
N ALA A 27 5.71 9.22 9.15
CA ALA A 27 4.63 10.20 9.03
C ALA A 27 5.14 11.63 9.22
N PHE A 28 6.04 11.86 10.19
CA PHE A 28 6.68 13.16 10.39
C PHE A 28 7.56 13.55 9.18
N THR A 29 8.27 12.58 8.58
CA THR A 29 9.05 12.80 7.36
C THR A 29 8.15 13.25 6.20
N CYS A 30 6.98 12.62 6.03
CA CYS A 30 5.98 13.07 5.05
C CYS A 30 5.49 14.49 5.37
N PHE A 31 5.18 14.77 6.63
CA PHE A 31 4.71 16.08 7.06
C PHE A 31 5.73 17.19 6.75
N VAL A 32 7.01 16.98 7.06
CA VAL A 32 8.08 17.96 6.79
C VAL A 32 8.33 18.14 5.29
N ALA A 33 8.06 17.11 4.48
CA ALA A 33 8.20 17.15 3.02
C ALA A 33 6.94 17.63 2.28
N ASP A 34 5.89 18.08 2.99
CA ASP A 34 4.56 18.42 2.43
C ASP A 34 3.92 17.28 1.61
N LEU A 35 4.20 16.04 2.00
CA LEU A 35 3.67 14.83 1.39
C LEU A 35 2.50 14.28 2.22
N PRO A 36 1.47 13.67 1.59
CA PRO A 36 0.30 13.16 2.31
C PRO A 36 0.65 11.94 3.17
N PRO A 37 0.59 12.01 4.52
CA PRO A 37 0.95 10.88 5.38
C PRO A 37 0.00 9.67 5.19
N TRP A 38 -1.25 9.91 4.79
CA TRP A 38 -2.22 8.84 4.53
C TRP A 38 -1.76 7.91 3.40
N ALA A 39 -1.14 8.44 2.35
CA ALA A 39 -0.64 7.63 1.23
C ALA A 39 0.57 6.79 1.66
N MET A 40 1.38 7.29 2.60
CA MET A 40 2.47 6.52 3.19
C MET A 40 1.90 5.33 3.95
N PHE A 41 0.83 5.52 4.73
CA PHE A 41 0.15 4.40 5.39
C PHE A 41 -0.44 3.38 4.42
N VAL A 42 -0.86 3.77 3.21
CA VAL A 42 -1.27 2.78 2.20
C VAL A 42 -0.13 1.84 1.84
N GLY A 43 1.08 2.38 1.61
CA GLY A 43 2.27 1.58 1.36
C GLY A 43 2.63 0.67 2.54
N TRP A 44 2.55 1.21 3.76
CA TRP A 44 2.75 0.45 4.98
C TRP A 44 1.75 -0.72 5.09
N VAL A 45 0.46 -0.49 4.86
CA VAL A 45 -0.57 -1.52 4.89
C VAL A 45 -0.32 -2.57 3.80
N ALA A 46 0.04 -2.12 2.59
CA ALA A 46 0.35 -3.03 1.49
C ALA A 46 1.48 -4.00 1.83
N PHE A 47 2.52 -3.55 2.54
CA PHE A 47 3.59 -4.42 3.02
C PHE A 47 3.06 -5.63 3.84
N PHE A 48 2.07 -5.42 4.70
CA PHE A 48 1.51 -6.45 5.57
C PHE A 48 0.45 -7.36 4.92
N THR A 49 0.14 -7.16 3.63
CA THR A 49 -0.84 -7.99 2.91
C THR A 49 -0.30 -9.36 2.48
N GLN A 50 1.02 -9.57 2.53
CA GLN A 50 1.66 -10.84 2.18
C GLN A 50 2.62 -11.33 3.29
N PRO A 51 2.96 -12.64 3.32
CA PRO A 51 3.90 -13.19 4.29
C PRO A 51 5.23 -12.45 4.28
N ALA A 52 5.76 -12.19 5.48
CA ALA A 52 6.89 -11.30 5.67
C ALA A 52 8.21 -11.87 5.12
N SER A 53 8.52 -11.46 3.89
CA SER A 53 9.78 -11.68 3.19
C SER A 53 10.11 -10.42 2.40
N LEU A 54 11.38 -10.03 2.34
CA LEU A 54 11.82 -8.85 1.60
C LEU A 54 11.38 -8.89 0.13
N SER A 55 11.43 -10.08 -0.50
CA SER A 55 10.94 -10.26 -1.87
C SER A 55 9.44 -9.95 -1.98
N LYS A 56 8.64 -10.38 -0.99
CA LYS A 56 7.19 -10.16 -0.97
C LYS A 56 6.79 -8.73 -0.62
N ALA A 57 7.64 -8.02 0.12
CA ALA A 57 7.52 -6.59 0.37
C ALA A 57 7.67 -5.79 -0.93
N VAL A 58 8.72 -6.08 -1.71
CA VAL A 58 8.96 -5.43 -3.01
C VAL A 58 7.81 -5.72 -3.97
N THR A 59 7.33 -6.97 -4.04
CA THR A 59 6.20 -7.30 -4.92
C THR A 59 4.92 -6.56 -4.55
N SER A 60 4.66 -6.37 -3.25
CA SER A 60 3.49 -5.63 -2.78
C SER A 60 3.59 -4.14 -3.13
N GLY A 61 4.77 -3.53 -2.94
CA GLY A 61 5.02 -2.14 -3.37
C GLY A 61 4.87 -1.97 -4.89
N VAL A 62 5.37 -2.91 -5.68
CA VAL A 62 5.18 -2.94 -7.15
C VAL A 62 3.69 -3.00 -7.52
N CYS A 63 2.90 -3.85 -6.85
CA CYS A 63 1.45 -3.92 -7.09
C CYS A 63 0.73 -2.61 -6.75
N VAL A 64 1.13 -1.91 -5.68
CA VAL A 64 0.58 -0.58 -5.35
C VAL A 64 0.91 0.42 -6.45
N ALA A 65 2.18 0.49 -6.88
CA ALA A 65 2.60 1.41 -7.94
C ALA A 65 1.86 1.15 -9.26
N LEU A 66 1.73 -0.13 -9.65
CA LEU A 66 0.96 -0.51 -10.83
C LEU A 66 -0.55 -0.21 -10.67
N GLY A 67 -1.10 -0.37 -9.47
CA GLY A 67 -2.47 0.04 -9.15
C GLY A 67 -2.70 1.55 -9.32
N ILE A 68 -1.75 2.38 -8.88
CA ILE A 68 -1.80 3.83 -9.08
C ILE A 68 -1.78 4.16 -10.58
N LEU A 69 -0.88 3.54 -11.34
CA LEU A 69 -0.79 3.73 -12.80
C LEU A 69 -2.08 3.29 -13.51
N MET A 70 -2.67 2.16 -13.09
CA MET A 70 -3.96 1.70 -13.61
C MET A 70 -5.09 2.68 -13.27
N GLY A 71 -5.06 3.28 -12.08
CA GLY A 71 -5.99 4.33 -11.68
C GLY A 71 -5.92 5.55 -12.60
N MET A 72 -4.69 6.00 -12.92
CA MET A 72 -4.46 7.09 -13.88
C MET A 72 -5.03 6.77 -15.26
N VAL A 73 -4.76 5.56 -15.78
CA VAL A 73 -5.29 5.12 -17.08
C VAL A 73 -6.83 5.05 -17.04
N ALA A 74 -7.39 4.45 -16.00
CA ALA A 74 -8.85 4.31 -15.84
C ALA A 74 -9.55 5.67 -15.72
N GLY A 75 -9.02 6.59 -14.93
CA GLY A 75 -9.56 7.95 -14.79
C GLY A 75 -9.51 8.72 -16.11
N THR A 76 -8.38 8.63 -16.83
CA THR A 76 -8.22 9.28 -18.15
C THR A 76 -9.21 8.71 -19.17
N LEU A 77 -9.31 7.38 -19.25
CA LEU A 77 -10.27 6.72 -20.15
C LEU A 77 -11.72 7.10 -19.80
N ASN A 78 -12.06 7.23 -18.52
CA ASN A 78 -13.41 7.60 -18.10
C ASN A 78 -13.76 9.00 -18.59
N THR A 79 -12.85 9.97 -18.45
CA THR A 79 -13.05 11.33 -18.97
C THR A 79 -13.24 11.37 -20.48
N ILE A 80 -12.55 10.50 -21.23
CA ILE A 80 -12.66 10.42 -22.70
C ILE A 80 -13.97 9.73 -23.12
N LEU A 81 -14.39 8.68 -22.43
CA LEU A 81 -15.56 7.88 -22.81
C LEU A 81 -16.88 8.48 -22.34
N LEU A 82 -16.88 9.25 -21.24
CA LEU A 82 -18.10 9.80 -20.64
C LEU A 82 -18.96 10.61 -21.63
N PRO A 83 -18.40 11.48 -22.51
CA PRO A 83 -19.19 12.20 -23.51
C PRO A 83 -19.77 11.32 -24.62
N VAL A 84 -19.22 10.12 -24.85
CA VAL A 84 -19.59 9.23 -25.97
C VAL A 84 -20.68 8.24 -25.56
N VAL A 85 -20.54 7.61 -24.39
CA VAL A 85 -21.43 6.52 -23.95
C VAL A 85 -22.14 6.82 -22.62
N GLY A 86 -21.97 8.03 -22.08
CA GLY A 86 -22.58 8.46 -20.82
C GLY A 86 -22.12 7.62 -19.63
N ASN A 87 -22.99 7.47 -18.63
CA ASN A 87 -22.67 6.82 -17.35
C ASN A 87 -22.25 5.34 -17.47
N ILE A 88 -22.52 4.70 -18.60
CA ILE A 88 -22.07 3.32 -18.87
C ILE A 88 -20.54 3.25 -18.95
N ALA A 89 -19.84 4.35 -19.31
CA ALA A 89 -18.39 4.43 -19.34
C ALA A 89 -17.75 3.97 -18.02
N PHE A 90 -18.29 4.45 -16.90
CA PHE A 90 -17.77 4.13 -15.57
C PHE A 90 -17.89 2.63 -15.28
N ALA A 91 -19.07 2.04 -15.51
CA ALA A 91 -19.29 0.62 -15.27
C ALA A 91 -18.38 -0.26 -16.16
N ALA A 92 -18.22 0.09 -17.43
CA ALA A 92 -17.36 -0.63 -18.37
C ALA A 92 -15.88 -0.57 -17.96
N ILE A 93 -15.41 0.59 -17.49
CA ILE A 93 -14.02 0.77 -17.04
C ILE A 93 -13.77 0.00 -15.75
N VAL A 94 -14.66 0.12 -14.76
CA VAL A 94 -14.54 -0.63 -13.50
C VAL A 94 -14.53 -2.14 -13.77
N PHE A 95 -15.42 -2.63 -14.63
CA PHE A 95 -15.43 -4.03 -15.06
C PHE A 95 -14.09 -4.43 -15.69
N SER A 96 -13.58 -3.63 -16.62
CA SER A 96 -12.33 -3.93 -17.33
C SER A 96 -11.13 -3.96 -16.39
N VAL A 97 -11.01 -2.96 -15.50
CA VAL A 97 -9.94 -2.90 -14.49
C VAL A 97 -10.03 -4.08 -13.54
N ALA A 98 -11.23 -4.39 -13.02
CA ALA A 98 -11.44 -5.53 -12.13
C ALA A 98 -11.09 -6.85 -12.82
N PHE A 99 -11.54 -7.04 -14.08
CA PHE A 99 -11.24 -8.21 -14.87
C PHE A 99 -9.73 -8.40 -15.05
N ILE A 100 -9.01 -7.32 -15.41
CA ILE A 100 -7.55 -7.33 -15.56
C ILE A 100 -6.90 -7.70 -14.22
N VAL A 101 -7.13 -6.92 -13.16
CA VAL A 101 -6.47 -7.08 -11.85
C VAL A 101 -6.74 -8.46 -11.24
N VAL A 102 -7.99 -8.92 -11.26
CA VAL A 102 -8.37 -10.22 -10.70
C VAL A 102 -7.76 -11.36 -11.52
N SER A 103 -7.57 -11.20 -12.83
CA SER A 103 -6.89 -12.20 -13.66
C SER A 103 -5.41 -12.34 -13.30
N LEU A 104 -4.78 -11.33 -12.70
CA LEU A 104 -3.36 -11.37 -12.29
C LEU A 104 -3.12 -12.23 -11.04
N ARG A 105 -4.17 -12.66 -10.32
CA ARG A 105 -4.08 -13.33 -9.01
C ARG A 105 -3.18 -14.57 -8.96
N GLY A 106 -2.99 -15.25 -10.09
CA GLY A 106 -2.13 -16.43 -10.19
C GLY A 106 -0.64 -16.11 -10.36
N MET A 107 -0.25 -14.85 -10.55
CA MET A 107 1.12 -14.49 -10.87
C MET A 107 2.01 -14.33 -9.62
N PRO A 108 3.27 -14.80 -9.66
CA PRO A 108 4.15 -14.86 -8.49
C PRO A 108 4.58 -13.49 -7.96
N ILE A 109 4.68 -12.50 -8.86
CA ILE A 109 5.16 -11.14 -8.57
C ILE A 109 4.00 -10.15 -8.45
N ILE A 110 3.05 -10.18 -9.38
CA ILE A 110 1.97 -9.17 -9.46
C ILE A 110 0.59 -9.70 -9.03
N GLY A 111 0.54 -10.86 -8.37
CA GLY A 111 -0.71 -11.48 -7.91
C GLY A 111 -1.28 -10.92 -6.61
N ASN A 112 -0.70 -9.88 -6.03
CA ASN A 112 -1.22 -9.27 -4.79
C ASN A 112 -2.40 -8.34 -5.08
N ILE A 113 -3.60 -8.93 -5.20
CA ILE A 113 -4.84 -8.21 -5.53
C ILE A 113 -5.12 -7.07 -4.54
N ILE A 114 -4.87 -7.27 -3.24
CA ILE A 114 -5.14 -6.24 -2.21
C ILE A 114 -4.27 -5.02 -2.47
N ALA A 115 -2.98 -5.20 -2.76
CA ALA A 115 -2.06 -4.12 -3.08
C ALA A 115 -2.44 -3.36 -4.37
N TRP A 116 -2.95 -4.06 -5.40
CA TRP A 116 -3.48 -3.42 -6.60
C TRP A 116 -4.64 -2.48 -6.30
N PHE A 117 -5.63 -2.96 -5.52
CA PHE A 117 -6.79 -2.13 -5.15
C PHE A 117 -6.41 -0.98 -4.23
N LEU A 118 -5.46 -1.18 -3.32
CA LEU A 118 -4.89 -0.09 -2.52
C LEU A 118 -4.29 1.02 -3.42
N GLY A 119 -3.53 0.65 -4.46
CA GLY A 119 -3.01 1.60 -5.44
C GLY A 119 -4.11 2.33 -6.22
N LEU A 120 -5.13 1.62 -6.70
CA LEU A 120 -6.27 2.21 -7.39
C LEU A 120 -7.00 3.24 -6.53
N ILE A 121 -7.35 2.85 -5.29
CA ILE A 121 -8.03 3.73 -4.33
C ILE A 121 -7.15 4.94 -4.00
N THR A 122 -5.83 4.74 -3.88
CA THR A 122 -4.87 5.85 -3.63
C THR A 122 -4.93 6.90 -4.73
N PHE A 123 -4.89 6.49 -6.00
CA PHE A 123 -4.98 7.44 -7.10
C PHE A 123 -6.29 8.24 -7.07
N PHE A 124 -7.42 7.55 -6.93
CA PHE A 124 -8.73 8.21 -6.92
C PHE A 124 -8.95 9.07 -5.67
N ALA A 125 -8.40 8.69 -4.51
CA ALA A 125 -8.50 9.48 -3.29
C ALA A 125 -7.70 10.79 -3.39
N ALA A 126 -6.56 10.76 -4.07
CA ALA A 126 -5.62 11.88 -4.11
C ALA A 126 -6.08 13.06 -4.98
N HIS A 127 -6.95 12.83 -5.98
CA HIS A 127 -7.40 13.85 -6.93
C HIS A 127 -6.27 14.80 -7.40
N PRO A 128 -5.18 14.29 -8.00
CA PRO A 128 -3.99 15.11 -8.25
C PRO A 128 -4.27 16.20 -9.28
N ASP A 129 -3.90 17.44 -8.97
CA ASP A 129 -4.03 18.60 -9.88
C ASP A 129 -3.25 18.39 -11.19
N ASN A 130 -2.04 17.82 -11.08
CA ASN A 130 -1.23 17.40 -12.21
C ASN A 130 -1.04 15.89 -12.17
N LEU A 131 -1.51 15.21 -13.23
CA LEU A 131 -1.50 13.76 -13.33
C LEU A 131 -0.10 13.14 -13.16
N VAL A 132 0.92 13.70 -13.83
CA VAL A 132 2.26 13.10 -13.87
C VAL A 132 2.96 13.30 -12.52
N THR A 133 3.02 14.54 -12.04
CA THR A 133 3.70 14.82 -10.76
C THR A 133 2.94 14.21 -9.58
N GLY A 134 1.61 14.19 -9.65
CA GLY A 134 0.76 13.53 -8.66
C GLY A 134 1.02 12.03 -8.58
N VAL A 135 1.04 11.33 -9.71
CA VAL A 135 1.35 9.89 -9.74
C VAL A 135 2.75 9.59 -9.23
N ILE A 136 3.76 10.36 -9.64
CA ILE A 136 5.14 10.19 -9.16
C ILE A 136 5.19 10.40 -7.64
N SER A 137 4.54 11.44 -7.13
CA SER A 137 4.47 11.72 -5.69
C SER A 137 3.79 10.58 -4.92
N LEU A 138 2.65 10.07 -5.40
CA LEU A 138 1.95 8.95 -4.76
C LEU A 138 2.79 7.67 -4.74
N ILE A 139 3.48 7.35 -5.85
CA ILE A 139 4.39 6.19 -5.91
C ILE A 139 5.56 6.37 -4.92
N ALA A 140 6.15 7.57 -4.85
CA ALA A 140 7.24 7.84 -3.93
C ALA A 140 6.80 7.70 -2.47
N VAL A 141 5.64 8.27 -2.11
CA VAL A 141 5.11 8.27 -0.75
C VAL A 141 4.67 6.87 -0.31
N THR A 142 4.01 6.10 -1.18
CA THR A 142 3.65 4.70 -0.91
C THR A 142 4.89 3.80 -0.83
N SER A 143 5.94 4.10 -1.60
CA SER A 143 7.23 3.38 -1.50
C SER A 143 7.91 3.63 -0.16
N LEU A 144 7.90 4.88 0.33
CA LEU A 144 8.37 5.23 1.68
C LEU A 144 7.62 4.45 2.76
N GLY A 145 6.30 4.33 2.62
CA GLY A 145 5.47 3.53 3.52
C GLY A 145 5.81 2.06 3.53
N THR A 146 6.01 1.48 2.34
CA THR A 146 6.44 0.08 2.18
C THR A 146 7.81 -0.14 2.85
N PHE A 147 8.74 0.79 2.67
CA PHE A 147 10.06 0.77 3.30
C PHE A 147 9.96 0.86 4.83
N ALA A 148 9.08 1.72 5.35
CA ALA A 148 8.85 1.86 6.78
C ALA A 148 8.25 0.56 7.38
N GLY A 149 7.31 -0.09 6.68
CA GLY A 149 6.81 -1.42 7.04
C GLY A 149 7.91 -2.48 7.06
N TYR A 150 8.83 -2.44 6.10
CA TYR A 150 10.01 -3.32 6.09
C TYR A 150 10.92 -3.10 7.30
N CYS A 151 11.26 -1.84 7.64
CA CYS A 151 12.06 -1.52 8.82
C CYS A 151 11.41 -2.04 10.11
N CYS A 152 10.08 -1.94 10.20
CA CYS A 152 9.31 -2.46 11.33
C CYS A 152 9.46 -3.97 11.46
N PHE A 153 9.24 -4.69 10.36
CA PHE A 153 9.42 -6.14 10.34
C PHE A 153 10.86 -6.56 10.67
N TYR A 154 11.84 -5.87 10.09
CA TYR A 154 13.26 -6.19 10.29
C TYR A 154 13.66 -6.04 11.76
N LEU A 155 13.32 -4.92 12.40
CA LEU A 155 13.67 -4.68 13.81
C LEU A 155 12.94 -5.64 14.77
N GLN A 156 11.67 -5.96 14.51
CA GLN A 156 10.95 -6.98 15.29
C GLN A 156 11.59 -8.37 15.13
N SER A 157 12.06 -8.71 13.93
CA SER A 157 12.70 -10.01 13.65
C SER A 157 14.03 -10.16 14.39
N LEU A 158 14.85 -9.10 14.44
CA LEU A 158 16.10 -9.09 15.20
C LEU A 158 15.85 -9.35 16.69
N THR A 159 14.83 -8.71 17.24
CA THR A 159 14.55 -8.84 18.66
C THR A 159 13.97 -10.20 19.04
N ARG A 160 13.24 -10.85 18.12
CA ARG A 160 12.77 -12.23 18.32
C ARG A 160 13.93 -13.24 18.32
N LYS A 161 14.94 -13.03 17.47
CA LYS A 161 16.15 -13.86 17.45
C LYS A 161 16.92 -13.75 18.77
N ASN A 162 17.03 -12.55 19.33
CA ASN A 162 17.73 -12.32 20.60
C ASN A 162 16.98 -12.89 21.83
N ASP A 163 15.67 -13.17 21.73
CA ASP A 163 14.91 -13.81 22.81
C ASP A 163 15.00 -15.35 22.76
N SER A 164 15.63 -15.94 21.73
CA SER A 164 15.77 -17.39 21.53
C SER A 164 17.19 -17.93 21.79
N ASP A 165 18.15 -17.03 22.04
CA ASP A 165 19.51 -17.33 22.47
C ASP A 165 19.64 -17.16 24.00
#